data_AF-A0A848WEV6-F1
#
_entry.id   AF-A0A848WEV6-F1
#
_cell.length_a   1.000
_cell.length_b   1.000
_cell.length_c   1.000
_cell.angle_alpha   90.00
_cell.angle_beta   90.00
_cell.angle_gamma   90.00
#
_symmetry.space_group_name_H-M   'P 1'
#
loop_
_entity.id
_entity.type
_entity.pdbx_description
1 polymer ?
#
loop_
_entity_poly.entity_id
_entity_poly.type
_entity_poly.pdbx_seq_one_letter_code
_entity_poly.pdbx_strand_id
1 'polypeptide(L)'
;MINNISGILGGYAVTSAMKTFTASQGDRQPTDLAMLRGARLVTASDTEEGRAWAESRIKQLTGGDPITARFMRRDFFTYVTYFKLSVAGNNQPVLNNVEDAARRRFNIVSLDHRPLNPDKEMEEKLKNEGLAKLRWMIEGCGRWLETGLTRPTSERPP
;
A
#
# COMPACT_ATOMS: atom_id res chain seq x y z
N MET A 1 -10.99 2.30 6.39
CA MET A 1 -11.13 2.40 4.91
C MET A 1 -10.41 1.26 4.18
N ILE A 2 -9.08 1.13 4.33
CA ILE A 2 -8.27 0.12 3.60
C ILE A 2 -8.74 -1.33 3.83
N ASN A 3 -9.14 -1.67 5.06
CA ASN A 3 -9.66 -3.00 5.39
C ASN A 3 -10.95 -3.35 4.63
N ASN A 4 -11.82 -2.35 4.37
CA ASN A 4 -13.06 -2.56 3.62
C ASN A 4 -12.79 -2.87 2.15
N ILE A 5 -11.83 -2.17 1.53
CA ILE A 5 -11.41 -2.42 0.14
C ILE A 5 -10.71 -3.78 0.04
N SER A 6 -9.86 -4.10 1.01
CA SER A 6 -9.16 -5.39 1.06
C SER A 6 -10.15 -6.56 1.16
N GLY A 7 -11.21 -6.40 1.97
CA GLY A 7 -12.28 -7.40 2.07
C GLY A 7 -13.02 -7.66 0.75
N ILE A 8 -13.25 -6.62 -0.06
CA ILE A 8 -13.89 -6.74 -1.38
C ILE A 8 -12.96 -7.42 -2.39
N LEU A 9 -11.66 -7.09 -2.35
CA LEU A 9 -10.65 -7.68 -3.24
C LEU A 9 -10.31 -9.13 -2.90
N GLY A 10 -10.63 -9.59 -1.68
CA GLY A 10 -10.41 -10.96 -1.24
C GLY A 10 -8.97 -11.42 -1.48
N GLY A 11 -8.79 -12.52 -2.22
CA GLY A 11 -7.48 -13.10 -2.53
C GLY A 11 -6.54 -12.21 -3.37
N TYR A 12 -7.02 -11.09 -3.91
CA TYR A 12 -6.18 -10.10 -4.59
C TYR A 12 -5.59 -9.03 -3.66
N ALA A 13 -6.02 -8.97 -2.40
CA ALA A 13 -5.44 -8.10 -1.39
C ALA A 13 -4.54 -8.89 -0.44
N VAL A 14 -3.33 -8.38 -0.21
CA VAL A 14 -2.35 -8.97 0.70
C VAL A 14 -1.91 -7.93 1.73
N THR A 15 -1.94 -8.30 3.01
CA THR A 15 -1.36 -7.49 4.07
C THR A 15 0.09 -7.91 4.30
N SER A 16 1.01 -6.95 4.24
CA SER A 16 2.44 -7.15 4.48
C SER A 16 2.90 -6.34 5.70
N ALA A 17 3.90 -6.85 6.41
CA ALA A 17 4.52 -6.10 7.49
C ALA A 17 5.32 -4.91 6.95
N MET A 18 5.36 -3.80 7.70
CA MET A 18 6.10 -2.59 7.32
C MET A 18 7.60 -2.84 7.15
N LYS A 19 8.16 -3.80 7.91
CA LYS A 19 9.54 -4.29 7.77
C LYS A 19 9.90 -4.73 6.34
N THR A 20 8.92 -5.15 5.54
CA THR A 20 9.12 -5.50 4.13
C THR A 20 9.51 -4.29 3.30
N PHE A 21 9.09 -3.07 3.69
CA PHE A 21 9.31 -1.83 2.95
C PHE A 21 10.32 -0.88 3.61
N THR A 22 10.71 -1.10 4.87
CA THR A 22 11.72 -0.26 5.57
C THR A 22 13.14 -0.76 5.38
N ALA A 23 14.10 0.14 5.56
CA ALA A 23 15.51 -0.20 5.70
C ALA A 23 15.74 -1.02 6.99
N SER A 24 16.68 -1.97 6.92
CA SER A 24 17.14 -2.86 7.99
C SER A 24 18.53 -3.36 7.61
N GLN A 25 19.40 -3.56 8.61
CA GLN A 25 20.81 -3.92 8.45
C GLN A 25 21.07 -5.43 8.21
N GLY A 26 20.03 -6.26 8.08
CA GLY A 26 20.18 -7.70 7.81
C GLY A 26 19.79 -8.12 6.39
N ASP A 27 20.28 -9.30 5.98
CA ASP A 27 19.93 -9.98 4.73
C ASP A 27 18.42 -10.27 4.71
N ARG A 28 17.68 -9.49 3.94
CA ARG A 28 16.21 -9.42 4.05
C ARG A 28 15.57 -10.58 3.30
N GLN A 29 14.60 -11.19 3.95
CA GLN A 29 14.03 -12.47 3.56
C GLN A 29 13.30 -12.37 2.22
N PRO A 30 13.76 -13.08 1.17
CA PRO A 30 13.04 -13.20 -0.10
C PRO A 30 11.63 -13.82 0.07
N THR A 31 11.36 -14.41 1.24
CA THR A 31 10.05 -14.93 1.67
C THR A 31 8.98 -13.85 1.79
N ASP A 32 9.32 -12.67 2.33
CA ASP A 32 8.36 -11.57 2.49
C ASP A 32 7.93 -11.00 1.13
N LEU A 33 8.78 -11.13 0.11
CA LEU A 33 8.44 -10.76 -1.26
C LEU A 33 7.67 -11.86 -1.97
N ALA A 34 7.85 -13.13 -1.60
CA ALA A 34 7.18 -14.24 -2.26
C ALA A 34 5.66 -14.20 -2.11
N MET A 35 5.18 -13.77 -0.94
CA MET A 35 3.75 -13.65 -0.63
C MET A 35 3.04 -12.54 -1.43
N LEU A 36 3.77 -11.60 -2.03
CA LEU A 36 3.18 -10.50 -2.81
C LEU A 36 2.85 -10.92 -4.26
N ARG A 37 3.26 -12.13 -4.68
CA ARG A 37 2.99 -12.64 -6.02
C ARG A 37 1.48 -12.76 -6.25
N GLY A 38 1.01 -12.11 -7.30
CA GLY A 38 -0.41 -12.15 -7.73
C GLY A 38 -1.32 -11.13 -7.04
N ALA A 39 -0.81 -10.38 -6.05
CA ALA A 39 -1.57 -9.31 -5.41
C ALA A 39 -1.89 -8.17 -6.39
N ARG A 40 -3.04 -7.51 -6.18
CA ARG A 40 -3.45 -6.25 -6.83
C ARG A 40 -3.50 -5.08 -5.84
N LEU A 41 -3.66 -5.39 -4.55
CA LEU A 41 -3.53 -4.43 -3.46
C LEU A 41 -2.58 -5.03 -2.41
N VAL A 42 -1.58 -4.26 -2.01
CA VAL A 42 -0.74 -4.59 -0.85
C VAL A 42 -0.92 -3.50 0.19
N THR A 43 -1.25 -3.91 1.41
CA THR A 43 -1.47 -3.00 2.53
C THR A 43 -0.38 -3.19 3.58
N ALA A 44 0.01 -2.11 4.22
CA ALA A 44 0.88 -2.15 5.40
C ALA A 44 0.41 -1.13 6.43
N SER A 45 0.64 -1.44 7.69
CA SER A 45 0.42 -0.51 8.79
C SER A 45 1.75 -0.06 9.34
N ASP A 46 1.98 1.25 9.37
CA ASP A 46 3.15 1.82 10.01
C ASP A 46 2.88 2.06 11.48
N THR A 47 3.61 1.32 12.32
CA THR A 47 3.47 1.31 13.78
C THR A 47 4.72 1.82 14.49
N GLU A 48 5.82 2.07 13.76
CA GLU A 48 7.10 2.45 14.35
C GLU A 48 7.63 3.74 13.75
N GLU A 49 7.80 4.76 14.59
CA GLU A 49 8.32 6.06 14.19
C GLU A 49 9.80 5.98 13.79
N GLY A 50 10.18 6.74 12.75
CA GLY A 50 11.58 6.98 12.42
C GLY A 50 12.29 5.90 11.59
N ARG A 51 11.60 4.84 11.12
CA ARG A 51 12.23 3.90 10.18
C ARG A 51 12.31 4.49 8.77
N ALA A 52 13.53 4.64 8.28
CA ALA A 52 13.78 5.03 6.90
C ALA A 52 13.23 3.99 5.92
N TRP A 53 12.65 4.46 4.83
CA TRP A 53 12.13 3.60 3.77
C TRP A 53 13.26 2.97 2.93
N ALA A 54 13.06 1.73 2.48
CA ALA A 54 13.98 1.06 1.58
C ALA A 54 13.72 1.54 0.14
N GLU A 55 14.26 2.69 -0.22
CA GLU A 55 13.98 3.36 -1.49
C GLU A 55 14.20 2.45 -2.70
N SER A 56 15.35 1.78 -2.80
CA SER A 56 15.65 0.85 -3.91
C SER A 56 14.58 -0.23 -4.08
N ARG A 57 14.08 -0.77 -2.97
CA ARG A 57 13.02 -1.77 -2.96
C ARG A 57 11.68 -1.19 -3.38
N ILE A 58 11.33 0.01 -2.93
CA ILE A 58 10.09 0.67 -3.35
C ILE A 58 10.16 0.97 -4.84
N LYS A 59 11.30 1.45 -5.34
CA LYS A 59 11.53 1.66 -6.77
C LYS A 59 11.32 0.35 -7.55
N GLN A 60 11.86 -0.77 -7.07
CA GLN A 60 11.67 -2.09 -7.70
C GLN A 60 10.19 -2.55 -7.66
N LEU A 61 9.54 -2.47 -6.50
CA LEU A 61 8.16 -2.92 -6.30
C LEU A 61 7.13 -2.08 -7.08
N THR A 62 7.42 -0.78 -7.27
CA THR A 62 6.53 0.16 -7.98
C THR A 62 6.96 0.42 -9.42
N GLY A 63 8.14 -0.05 -9.82
CA GLY A 63 8.75 0.17 -11.14
C GLY A 63 8.30 -0.82 -12.20
N GLY A 64 7.68 -1.93 -11.81
CA GLY A 64 7.31 -3.01 -12.74
C GLY A 64 8.47 -3.93 -13.11
N ASP A 65 9.59 -3.83 -12.39
CA ASP A 65 10.74 -4.69 -12.60
C ASP A 65 10.45 -6.11 -12.08
N PRO A 66 11.00 -7.17 -12.72
CA PRO A 66 10.93 -8.52 -12.19
C PRO A 66 11.58 -8.63 -10.80
N ILE A 67 10.92 -9.38 -9.91
CA ILE A 67 11.36 -9.63 -8.54
C ILE A 67 11.57 -11.12 -8.37
N THR A 68 12.77 -11.48 -7.91
CA THR A 68 13.10 -12.85 -7.55
C THR A 68 12.90 -13.04 -6.05
N ALA A 69 12.07 -14.03 -5.69
CA ALA A 69 11.65 -14.33 -4.34
C ALA A 69 11.57 -15.85 -4.14
N ARG A 70 11.47 -16.31 -2.89
CA ARG A 70 11.27 -17.75 -2.62
C ARG A 70 10.38 -17.94 -1.41
N PHE A 71 9.55 -18.97 -1.42
CA PHE A 71 8.90 -19.39 -0.18
C PHE A 71 9.91 -20.06 0.76
N MET A 72 9.58 -20.12 2.05
CA MET A 72 10.43 -20.76 3.04
C MET A 72 10.73 -22.21 2.62
N ARG A 73 12.03 -22.55 2.50
CA ARG A 73 12.52 -23.87 2.07
C ARG A 73 12.04 -24.31 0.68
N ARG A 74 11.73 -23.36 -0.22
CA ARG A 74 11.44 -23.63 -1.62
C ARG A 74 12.42 -22.93 -2.55
N ASP A 75 12.36 -23.30 -3.83
CA ASP A 75 13.14 -22.70 -4.90
C ASP A 75 12.73 -21.25 -5.15
N PHE A 76 13.67 -20.51 -5.74
CA PHE A 76 13.42 -19.16 -6.20
C PHE A 76 12.48 -19.18 -7.41
N PHE A 77 11.63 -18.16 -7.46
CA PHE A 77 10.81 -17.84 -8.61
C PHE A 77 10.86 -16.34 -8.86
N THR A 78 10.62 -15.96 -10.11
CA THR A 78 10.59 -14.56 -10.53
C THR A 78 9.17 -14.19 -10.94
N TYR A 79 8.73 -13.00 -10.56
CA TYR A 79 7.43 -12.47 -10.95
C TYR A 79 7.48 -10.95 -11.13
N VAL A 80 6.54 -10.39 -11.87
CA VAL A 80 6.37 -8.94 -12.03
C VAL A 80 5.30 -8.44 -11.08
N THR A 81 5.51 -7.27 -10.49
CA THR A 81 4.54 -6.65 -9.58
C THR A 81 3.41 -5.95 -10.34
N TYR A 82 2.17 -6.17 -9.89
CA TYR A 82 0.97 -5.52 -10.43
C TYR A 82 0.10 -4.86 -9.36
N PHE A 83 0.58 -4.80 -8.12
CA PHE A 83 -0.19 -4.29 -7.00
C PHE A 83 0.02 -2.80 -6.78
N LYS A 84 -0.99 -2.15 -6.19
CA LYS A 84 -0.82 -0.85 -5.55
C LYS A 84 -0.42 -1.04 -4.09
N LEU A 85 0.66 -0.39 -3.64
CA LEU A 85 1.04 -0.33 -2.23
C LEU A 85 0.26 0.81 -1.54
N SER A 86 -0.42 0.48 -0.45
CA SER A 86 -1.09 1.46 0.42
C SER A 86 -0.59 1.26 1.86
N VAL A 87 -0.05 2.32 2.45
CA VAL A 87 0.44 2.30 3.82
C VAL A 87 -0.36 3.28 4.64
N ALA A 88 -0.87 2.82 5.77
CA ALA A 88 -1.57 3.65 6.74
C ALA A 88 -0.79 3.68 8.05
N GLY A 89 -0.62 4.86 8.60
CA GLY A 89 0.07 5.07 9.86
C GLY A 89 -0.13 6.49 10.33
N ASN A 90 0.33 6.76 11.55
CA ASN A 90 0.27 8.08 12.15
C ASN A 90 1.54 8.90 11.90
N ASN A 91 2.57 8.28 11.34
CA ASN A 91 3.88 8.88 11.14
C ASN A 91 4.09 9.23 9.68
N GLN A 92 4.71 10.38 9.42
CA GLN A 92 5.10 10.74 8.06
C GLN A 92 6.28 9.86 7.61
N PRO A 93 6.26 9.33 6.38
CA PRO A 93 7.37 8.54 5.87
C PRO A 93 8.66 9.38 5.81
N VAL A 94 9.69 8.95 6.55
CA VAL A 94 11.02 9.56 6.49
C VAL A 94 11.75 9.06 5.24
N LEU A 95 12.04 9.98 4.33
CA LEU A 95 12.77 9.70 3.09
C LEU A 95 14.14 10.40 3.16
N ASN A 96 15.21 9.62 3.33
CA ASN A 96 16.54 10.18 3.63
C ASN A 96 17.27 10.74 2.40
N ASN A 97 17.09 10.16 1.20
CA ASN A 97 17.88 10.49 0.01
C ASN A 97 16.97 10.70 -1.21
N VAL A 98 16.05 11.66 -1.13
CA VAL A 98 15.05 11.79 -2.19
C VAL A 98 15.60 12.45 -3.44
N GLU A 99 15.94 11.63 -4.43
CA GLU A 99 15.84 12.03 -5.82
C GLU A 99 14.37 12.32 -6.18
N ASP A 100 14.11 13.39 -6.94
CA ASP A 100 12.77 13.81 -7.41
C ASP A 100 11.89 12.66 -7.94
N ALA A 101 12.51 11.63 -8.53
CA ALA A 101 11.83 10.46 -9.07
C ALA A 101 11.11 9.61 -8.00
N ALA A 102 11.66 9.46 -6.79
CA ALA A 102 11.01 8.70 -5.72
C ALA A 102 9.85 9.51 -5.12
N ARG A 103 10.03 10.81 -4.90
CA ARG A 103 9.00 11.77 -4.47
C ARG A 103 7.73 11.68 -5.34
N ARG A 104 7.88 11.58 -6.67
CA ARG A 104 6.76 11.46 -7.62
C ARG A 104 5.92 10.18 -7.50
N ARG A 105 6.40 9.15 -6.80
CA ARG A 105 5.71 7.85 -6.62
C ARG A 105 4.85 7.80 -5.36
N PHE A 106 5.11 8.68 -4.38
CA PHE A 106 4.31 8.79 -3.18
C PHE A 106 3.14 9.75 -3.39
N ASN A 107 1.95 9.33 -2.96
CA ASN A 107 0.81 10.21 -2.76
C ASN A 107 0.46 10.11 -1.27
N ILE A 108 0.67 11.20 -0.53
CA ILE A 108 0.34 11.28 0.88
C ILE A 108 -1.06 11.88 0.98
N VAL A 109 -1.91 11.29 1.83
CA VAL A 109 -3.25 11.77 2.11
C VAL A 109 -3.37 11.89 3.62
N SER A 110 -3.32 13.13 4.12
CA SER A 110 -3.51 13.44 5.53
C SER A 110 -4.99 13.28 5.89
N LEU A 111 -5.28 12.52 6.95
CA LEU A 111 -6.63 12.28 7.45
C LEU A 111 -6.80 13.02 8.79
N ASP A 112 -6.84 14.35 8.71
CA ASP A 112 -6.82 15.22 9.90
C ASP A 112 -8.20 15.38 10.56
N HIS A 113 -9.26 14.96 9.87
CA HIS A 113 -10.61 15.09 10.35
C HIS A 113 -10.97 13.97 11.34
N ARG A 114 -11.10 14.32 12.62
CA ARG A 114 -11.70 13.45 13.64
C ARG A 114 -13.20 13.76 13.79
N PRO A 115 -14.09 12.77 13.63
CA PRO A 115 -15.52 12.99 13.84
C PRO A 115 -15.80 13.33 15.31
N LEU A 116 -16.64 14.35 15.54
CA LEU A 116 -17.03 14.80 16.89
C LEU A 116 -17.74 13.70 17.68
N ASN A 117 -18.58 12.90 17.01
CA ASN A 117 -19.28 11.76 17.58
C ASN A 117 -18.95 10.50 16.76
N PRO A 118 -17.92 9.73 17.14
CA PRO A 118 -17.57 8.51 16.44
C PRO A 118 -18.62 7.42 16.69
N ASP A 119 -19.23 6.92 15.62
CA ASP A 119 -20.12 5.76 15.67
C ASP A 119 -19.27 4.48 15.86
N LYS A 120 -19.48 3.80 16.99
CA LYS A 120 -18.75 2.57 17.36
C LYS A 120 -19.14 1.38 16.49
N GLU A 121 -20.34 1.40 15.90
CA GLU A 121 -20.86 0.33 15.03
C GLU A 121 -20.51 0.58 13.55
N MET A 122 -19.83 1.69 13.23
CA MET A 122 -19.49 2.07 11.86
C MET A 122 -18.76 0.95 11.11
N GLU A 123 -17.87 0.22 11.78
CA GLU A 123 -17.15 -0.89 11.13
C GLU A 123 -18.09 -2.02 10.70
N GLU A 124 -19.06 -2.37 11.55
CA GLU A 124 -20.04 -3.41 11.28
C GLU A 124 -21.05 -2.98 10.21
N LYS A 125 -21.55 -1.75 10.29
CA LYS A 125 -22.42 -1.16 9.27
C LYS A 125 -21.74 -1.20 7.90
N LEU A 126 -20.48 -0.79 7.85
CA LEU A 126 -19.71 -0.86 6.62
C LEU A 126 -19.55 -2.30 6.14
N LYS A 127 -19.23 -3.29 6.99
CA LYS A 127 -19.06 -4.69 6.56
C LYS A 127 -20.24 -5.20 5.73
N ASN A 128 -21.46 -4.82 6.09
CA ASN A 128 -22.70 -5.26 5.42
C ASN A 128 -22.95 -4.57 4.06
N GLU A 129 -22.22 -3.50 3.72
CA GLU A 129 -22.40 -2.71 2.49
C GLU A 129 -21.48 -3.13 1.33
N GLY A 130 -21.04 -4.41 1.29
CA GLY A 130 -20.06 -4.90 0.31
C GLY A 130 -20.41 -4.58 -1.15
N LEU A 131 -21.68 -4.77 -1.55
CA LEU A 131 -22.14 -4.48 -2.92
C LEU A 131 -22.12 -2.99 -3.26
N ALA A 132 -22.56 -2.13 -2.33
CA ALA A 132 -22.56 -0.69 -2.53
C ALA A 132 -21.13 -0.14 -2.68
N LYS A 133 -20.19 -0.64 -1.88
CA LYS A 133 -18.77 -0.31 -1.99
C LYS A 133 -18.15 -0.80 -3.29
N LEU A 134 -18.48 -2.02 -3.72
CA LEU A 134 -17.99 -2.54 -5.01
C LEU A 134 -18.48 -1.67 -6.17
N ARG A 135 -19.76 -1.29 -6.15
CA ARG A 135 -20.31 -0.34 -7.12
C ARG A 135 -19.53 0.98 -7.11
N TRP A 136 -19.28 1.55 -5.93
CA TRP A 136 -18.48 2.77 -5.80
C TRP A 136 -17.07 2.61 -6.37
N MET A 137 -16.41 1.46 -6.14
CA MET A 137 -15.10 1.16 -6.72
C MET A 137 -15.14 1.07 -8.26
N ILE A 138 -16.18 0.46 -8.83
CA ILE A 138 -16.36 0.37 -10.29
C ILE A 138 -16.59 1.75 -10.89
N GLU A 139 -17.48 2.56 -10.30
CA GLU A 139 -17.75 3.93 -10.74
C GLU A 139 -16.48 4.80 -10.63
N GLY A 140 -15.71 4.66 -9.54
CA GLY A 140 -14.42 5.32 -9.37
C GLY A 140 -13.39 4.89 -10.41
N CYS A 141 -13.36 3.61 -10.78
CA CYS A 141 -12.50 3.10 -11.85
C CYS A 141 -12.86 3.73 -13.20
N GLY A 142 -14.15 3.83 -13.54
CA GLY A 142 -14.61 4.51 -14.76
C GLY A 142 -14.13 5.96 -14.83
N ARG A 143 -14.36 6.73 -13.76
CA ARG A 143 -13.87 8.12 -13.66
C ARG A 143 -12.35 8.21 -13.81
N TRP A 144 -11.61 7.30 -13.17
CA TRP A 144 -10.16 7.27 -13.26
C TRP A 144 -9.64 6.99 -14.68
N LEU A 145 -10.31 6.11 -15.42
CA LEU A 145 -9.94 5.84 -16.82
C LEU A 145 -10.21 7.04 -17.74
N GLU A 146 -11.24 7.83 -17.44
CA GLU A 146 -11.60 9.02 -18.21
C GLU A 146 -10.69 10.22 -17.91
N THR A 147 -10.48 10.54 -16.62
CA THR A 147 -9.82 11.78 -16.19
C THR A 147 -8.40 11.58 -15.67
N GLY A 148 -7.94 10.33 -15.55
CA GLY A 148 -6.71 10.00 -14.84
C GLY A 148 -6.81 10.20 -13.33
N LEU A 149 -5.69 10.01 -12.62
CA LEU A 149 -5.64 10.22 -11.17
C LEU A 149 -5.39 11.70 -10.86
N THR A 150 -6.41 12.40 -10.38
CA THR A 150 -6.22 13.71 -9.75
C THR A 150 -5.46 13.53 -8.44
N ARG A 151 -4.21 13.95 -8.40
CA ARG A 151 -3.40 13.87 -7.17
C ARG A 151 -3.93 14.90 -6.16
N PRO A 152 -4.04 14.54 -4.87
CA PRO A 152 -4.43 15.50 -3.84
C PRO A 152 -3.43 16.66 -3.79
N THR A 153 -3.95 17.87 -3.58
CA THR A 153 -3.17 19.12 -3.58
C THR A 153 -2.25 19.25 -2.35
N SER A 154 -2.45 18.43 -1.31
CA SER A 154 -1.88 18.63 0.02
C SER A 154 -0.64 17.78 0.31
N GLU A 155 0.39 18.49 0.78
CA GLU A 155 1.54 18.04 1.57
C GLU A 155 2.57 17.17 0.85
N ARG A 156 3.39 17.85 0.03
CA ARG A 156 4.73 17.35 -0.30
C ARG A 156 5.53 17.23 0.99
N PRO A 157 6.18 16.09 1.27
CA PRO A 157 7.16 16.06 2.35
C PRO A 157 8.27 17.09 2.06
N PRO A 158 8.84 17.76 3.08
CA PRO A 158 9.98 18.65 2.90
C PRO A 158 11.11 17.96 2.13
#